data_AF-A0A0K8Q8R7-F1
#
_entry.id   AF-A0A0K8Q8R7-F1
#
_cell.length_a   1.000
_cell.length_b   1.000
_cell.length_c   1.000
_cell.angle_alpha   90.00
_cell.angle_beta   90.00
_cell.angle_gamma   90.00
#
_symmetry.space_group_name_H-M   'P 1'
#
loop_
_entity.id
_entity.type
_entity.pdbx_description
1 polymer ?
#
loop_
_entity_poly.entity_id
_entity_poly.type
_entity_poly.pdbx_seq_one_letter_code
_entity_poly.pdbx_strand_id
1 'polypeptide(L)'
;LDRRDADGMAGSPLEFAERVLAGSEKQRHEHEIAIQSLTTQLAPFSEAMNAHSEPFILELPNVWHLASDVKAELTEVEGHVPTCLALINALHPTAAVCGTPTSVAGALIRKLEHMDRGPYAGPWAGSTRQETANGASPSGAP
;
A
#
# COMPACT_ATOMS: atom_id res chain seq x y z
N LEU A 1 -4.88 15.22 -3.30
CA LEU A 1 -5.06 16.66 -3.57
C LEU A 1 -5.23 16.84 -5.06
N ASP A 2 -6.34 17.40 -5.55
CA ASP A 2 -6.55 17.60 -6.98
C ASP A 2 -5.58 18.67 -7.48
N ARG A 3 -5.03 18.51 -8.68
CA ARG A 3 -4.08 19.50 -9.21
C ARG A 3 -4.72 20.85 -9.46
N ARG A 4 -6.02 20.86 -9.76
CA ARG A 4 -6.83 22.07 -9.93
C ARG A 4 -6.97 22.86 -8.63
N ASP A 5 -6.77 22.23 -7.47
CA ASP A 5 -6.80 22.94 -6.18
C ASP A 5 -5.63 23.92 -6.03
N ALA A 6 -4.55 23.76 -6.83
CA ALA A 6 -3.42 24.68 -6.85
C ALA A 6 -3.64 25.88 -7.79
N ASP A 7 -4.66 25.85 -8.65
CA ASP A 7 -4.90 26.91 -9.63
C ASP A 7 -5.25 28.23 -8.92
N GLY A 8 -4.49 29.29 -9.23
CA GLY A 8 -4.67 30.60 -8.61
C GLY A 8 -4.14 30.72 -7.17
N MET A 9 -3.48 29.69 -6.65
CA MET A 9 -2.78 29.75 -5.37
C MET A 9 -1.39 30.38 -5.52
N ALA A 10 -0.91 31.04 -4.48
CA ALA A 10 0.43 31.62 -4.47
C ALA A 10 1.51 30.54 -4.30
N GLY A 11 2.61 30.69 -5.05
CA GLY A 11 3.74 29.75 -5.08
C GLY A 11 3.68 28.78 -6.25
N SER A 12 4.65 27.88 -6.33
CA SER A 12 4.61 26.78 -7.29
C SER A 12 3.56 25.73 -6.88
N PRO A 13 3.01 24.95 -7.84
CA PRO A 13 2.07 23.87 -7.52
C PRO A 13 2.63 22.84 -6.52
N LEU A 14 3.95 22.58 -6.57
CA LEU A 14 4.61 21.66 -5.64
C LEU A 14 4.65 22.22 -4.21
N GLU A 15 5.01 23.49 -4.03
CA GLU A 15 5.00 24.14 -2.71
C GLU A 15 3.60 24.19 -2.09
N PHE A 16 2.56 24.35 -2.93
CA PHE A 16 1.17 24.22 -2.48
C PHE A 16 0.87 22.81 -1.97
N ALA A 17 1.25 21.78 -2.74
CA ALA A 17 1.05 20.39 -2.36
C ALA A 17 1.80 20.02 -1.07
N GLU A 18 3.07 20.43 -0.94
CA GLU A 18 3.86 20.23 0.28
C GLU A 18 3.18 20.85 1.50
N ARG A 19 2.70 22.10 1.40
CA ARG A 19 2.01 22.76 2.51
C ARG A 19 0.71 22.05 2.91
N VAL A 20 -0.10 21.64 1.92
CA VAL A 20 -1.43 21.07 2.17
C VAL A 20 -1.37 19.60 2.59
N LEU A 21 -0.38 18.85 2.12
CA LEU A 21 -0.20 17.43 2.43
C LEU A 21 0.83 17.23 3.55
N ALA A 22 2.10 17.48 3.29
CA ALA A 22 3.17 17.26 4.25
C ALA A 22 3.09 18.23 5.44
N GLY A 23 2.65 19.47 5.22
CA GLY A 23 2.44 20.46 6.28
C GLY A 23 1.21 20.21 7.16
N SER A 24 0.23 19.44 6.67
CA SER A 24 -1.02 19.19 7.39
C SER A 24 -0.91 18.03 8.37
N GLU A 25 -1.16 18.31 9.65
CA GLU A 25 -1.20 17.28 10.70
C GLU A 25 -2.23 16.20 10.41
N LYS A 26 -3.42 16.59 9.95
CA LYS A 26 -4.47 15.65 9.56
C LYS A 26 -3.98 14.67 8.48
N GLN A 27 -3.38 15.19 7.42
CA GLN A 27 -2.94 14.36 6.28
C GLN A 27 -1.79 13.43 6.69
N ARG A 28 -0.83 13.93 7.47
CA ARG A 28 0.24 13.09 8.03
C ARG A 28 -0.30 11.99 8.93
N HIS A 29 -1.27 12.30 9.79
CA HIS A 29 -1.88 11.32 10.70
C HIS A 29 -2.68 10.25 9.96
N GLU A 30 -3.48 10.63 8.96
CA GLU A 30 -4.21 9.67 8.11
C GLU A 30 -3.24 8.76 7.34
N HIS A 31 -2.14 9.32 6.84
CA HIS A 31 -1.08 8.56 6.18
C HIS A 31 -0.38 7.58 7.14
N GLU A 32 -0.07 8.01 8.36
CA GLU A 32 0.54 7.16 9.38
C GLU A 32 -0.37 5.95 9.71
N ILE A 33 -1.67 6.18 9.88
CA ILE A 33 -2.64 5.09 10.11
C ILE A 33 -2.66 4.12 8.92
N ALA A 34 -2.59 4.62 7.69
CA ALA A 34 -2.52 3.77 6.50
C ALA A 34 -1.25 2.89 6.48
N ILE A 35 -0.09 3.46 6.78
CA ILE A 35 1.19 2.74 6.86
C ILE A 35 1.19 1.73 8.01
N GLN A 36 0.67 2.11 9.19
CA GLN A 36 0.56 1.21 10.33
C GLN A 36 -0.37 0.03 10.02
N SER A 37 -1.50 0.26 9.36
CA SER A 37 -2.41 -0.81 8.93
C SER A 37 -1.72 -1.80 7.97
N LEU A 38 -0.94 -1.29 7.00
CA LEU A 38 -0.21 -2.11 6.05
C LEU A 38 0.90 -2.93 6.74
N THR A 39 1.75 -2.26 7.51
CA THR A 39 2.90 -2.88 8.17
C THR A 39 2.46 -3.91 9.22
N THR A 40 1.41 -3.63 9.99
CA THR A 40 0.85 -4.59 10.95
C THR A 40 0.34 -5.87 10.27
N GLN A 41 -0.32 -5.74 9.12
CA GLN A 41 -0.82 -6.90 8.37
C GLN A 41 0.29 -7.66 7.63
N LEU A 42 1.37 -6.97 7.25
CA LEU A 42 2.52 -7.56 6.56
C LEU A 42 3.46 -8.30 7.52
N ALA A 43 3.54 -7.86 8.78
CA ALA A 43 4.48 -8.37 9.78
C ALA A 43 4.53 -9.91 9.91
N PRO A 44 3.42 -10.67 9.88
CA PRO A 44 3.45 -12.14 9.98
C PRO A 44 4.17 -12.83 8.81
N PHE A 45 4.35 -12.13 7.69
CA PHE A 45 4.95 -12.65 6.46
C PHE A 45 6.39 -12.19 6.26
N SER A 46 6.93 -11.39 7.19
CA SER A 46 8.24 -10.74 7.03
C SER A 46 9.19 -11.02 8.19
N GLU A 47 10.45 -11.28 7.89
CA GLU A 47 11.55 -11.35 8.86
C GLU A 47 12.10 -9.97 9.21
N ALA A 48 12.14 -9.08 8.22
CA ALA A 48 12.56 -7.70 8.38
C ALA A 48 11.67 -6.79 7.53
N MET A 49 11.42 -5.57 8.02
CA MET A 49 10.63 -4.58 7.31
C MET A 49 11.15 -3.18 7.60
N ASN A 50 11.20 -2.37 6.55
CA ASN A 50 11.53 -0.96 6.63
C ASN A 50 10.45 -0.14 5.92
N ALA A 51 9.75 0.69 6.68
CA ALA A 51 8.88 1.73 6.15
C ALA A 51 9.64 3.06 6.28
N HIS A 52 9.81 3.79 5.19
CA HIS A 52 10.49 5.08 5.21
C HIS A 52 9.79 6.02 6.21
N SER A 53 10.55 6.53 7.19
CA SER A 53 10.02 7.32 8.31
C SER A 53 9.42 8.67 7.89
N GLU A 54 9.85 9.19 6.74
CA GLU A 54 9.40 10.47 6.23
C GLU A 54 8.68 10.27 4.89
N PRO A 55 7.40 10.67 4.78
CA PRO A 55 6.65 10.55 3.55
C PRO A 55 7.08 11.62 2.54
N PHE A 56 6.85 11.34 1.26
CA PHE A 56 7.14 12.26 0.16
C PHE A 56 5.88 12.60 -0.65
N ILE A 57 5.94 13.69 -1.41
CA ILE A 57 4.88 14.06 -2.34
C ILE A 57 5.03 13.23 -3.62
N LEU A 58 4.07 12.34 -3.85
CA LEU A 58 3.94 11.63 -5.11
C LEU A 58 3.06 12.43 -6.07
N GLU A 59 3.65 12.80 -7.20
CA GLU A 59 2.96 13.47 -8.29
C GLU A 59 2.40 12.46 -9.29
N LEU A 60 1.07 12.46 -9.45
CA LEU A 60 0.36 11.71 -10.47
C LEU A 60 -0.29 12.69 -11.46
N PRO A 61 -0.75 12.23 -12.64
CA PRO A 61 -1.27 13.12 -13.68
C PRO A 61 -2.33 14.11 -13.19
N ASN A 62 -3.25 13.64 -12.32
CA ASN A 62 -4.41 14.42 -11.88
C ASN A 62 -4.40 14.78 -10.39
N VAL A 63 -3.54 14.16 -9.58
CA VAL A 63 -3.55 14.34 -8.12
C VAL A 63 -2.13 14.29 -7.53
N TRP A 64 -1.93 14.97 -6.41
CA TRP A 64 -0.80 14.74 -5.51
C TRP A 64 -1.22 13.92 -4.29
N HIS A 65 -0.36 12.99 -3.90
CA HIS A 65 -0.54 12.11 -2.74
C HIS A 65 0.64 12.25 -1.78
N LEU A 66 0.38 12.07 -0.49
CA LEU A 66 1.42 11.78 0.47
C LEU A 66 1.70 10.27 0.41
N ALA A 67 2.96 9.87 0.23
CA ALA A 67 3.34 8.49 -0.02
C ALA A 67 4.56 8.08 0.80
N SER A 68 4.67 6.78 1.12
CA SER A 68 5.86 6.17 1.71
C SER A 68 6.09 4.81 1.06
N ASP A 69 7.35 4.47 0.83
CA ASP A 69 7.73 3.12 0.40
C ASP A 69 7.84 2.21 1.63
N VAL A 70 7.30 0.99 1.50
CA VAL A 70 7.47 -0.09 2.47
C VAL A 70 8.19 -1.25 1.78
N LYS A 71 9.30 -1.68 2.36
CA LYS A 71 10.10 -2.81 1.90
C LYS A 71 10.13 -3.87 2.99
N ALA A 72 9.90 -5.13 2.62
CA ALA A 72 9.93 -6.25 3.54
C ALA A 72 10.69 -7.44 2.93
N GLU A 73 11.43 -8.14 3.78
CA GLU A 73 12.05 -9.43 3.48
C GLU A 73 11.09 -10.51 3.94
N LEU A 74 10.59 -11.31 2.99
CA LEU A 74 9.56 -12.31 3.27
C LEU A 74 10.18 -13.56 3.90
N THR A 75 9.47 -14.12 4.87
CA THR A 75 9.81 -15.41 5.50
C THR A 75 8.92 -16.53 4.98
N GLU A 76 9.33 -17.78 5.22
CA GLU A 76 8.48 -18.93 4.95
C GLU A 76 7.34 -19.01 5.96
N VAL A 77 6.11 -19.14 5.43
CA VAL A 77 4.92 -19.41 6.21
C VAL A 77 4.41 -20.76 5.74
N GLU A 78 4.23 -21.70 6.68
CA GLU A 78 3.79 -23.07 6.36
C GLU A 78 4.72 -23.81 5.37
N GLY A 79 6.02 -23.49 5.39
CA GLY A 79 7.05 -24.14 4.57
C GLY A 79 7.18 -23.62 3.15
N HIS A 80 6.61 -22.45 2.84
CA HIS A 80 6.85 -21.77 1.57
C HIS A 80 6.83 -20.24 1.72
N VAL A 81 7.51 -19.53 0.82
CA VAL A 81 7.41 -18.07 0.73
C VAL A 81 6.00 -17.68 0.25
N PRO A 82 5.32 -16.68 0.87
CA PRO A 82 4.01 -16.21 0.43
C PRO A 82 4.02 -15.74 -1.03
N THR A 83 3.00 -16.15 -1.79
CA THR A 83 2.79 -15.64 -3.15
C THR A 83 2.25 -14.21 -3.11
N CYS A 84 2.41 -13.46 -4.21
CA CYS A 84 1.82 -12.12 -4.33
C CYS A 84 0.30 -12.12 -4.06
N LEU A 85 -0.41 -13.17 -4.49
CA LEU A 85 -1.85 -13.27 -4.28
C LEU A 85 -2.19 -13.50 -2.79
N ALA A 86 -1.41 -14.33 -2.10
CA ALA A 86 -1.56 -14.54 -0.66
C ALA A 86 -1.35 -13.23 0.12
N LEU A 87 -0.30 -12.48 -0.23
CA LEU A 87 -0.03 -11.16 0.37
C LEU A 87 -1.16 -10.18 0.08
N ILE A 88 -1.62 -10.07 -1.16
CA ILE A 88 -2.72 -9.18 -1.53
C ILE A 88 -3.98 -9.48 -0.70
N ASN A 89 -4.32 -10.75 -0.51
CA ASN A 89 -5.48 -11.15 0.29
C ASN A 89 -5.32 -10.79 1.78
N ALA A 90 -4.09 -10.84 2.31
CA ALA A 90 -3.83 -10.49 3.70
C ALA A 90 -3.80 -8.98 3.95
N LEU A 91 -3.31 -8.20 2.98
CA LEU A 91 -3.12 -6.75 3.08
C LEU A 91 -4.35 -5.94 2.68
N HIS A 92 -5.31 -6.56 1.98
CA HIS A 92 -6.50 -5.87 1.49
C HIS A 92 -7.71 -6.08 2.42
N PRO A 93 -8.49 -5.04 2.75
CA PRO A 93 -8.23 -3.62 2.47
C PRO A 93 -7.32 -2.97 3.51
N THR A 94 -6.51 -2.01 3.07
CA THR A 94 -5.76 -1.14 3.99
C THR A 94 -6.66 -0.03 4.55
N ALA A 95 -6.24 0.59 5.65
CA ALA A 95 -6.93 1.76 6.19
C ALA A 95 -7.02 2.94 5.21
N ALA A 96 -6.17 3.01 4.18
CA ALA A 96 -6.22 4.05 3.15
C ALA A 96 -7.54 4.04 2.34
N VAL A 97 -8.15 2.86 2.15
CA VAL A 97 -9.39 2.71 1.36
C VAL A 97 -10.62 2.35 2.19
N CYS A 98 -10.41 1.83 3.40
CA CYS A 98 -11.46 1.34 4.28
C CYS A 98 -11.61 2.15 5.57
N GLY A 99 -10.54 2.77 6.08
CA GLY A 99 -10.50 3.44 7.39
C GLY A 99 -9.99 2.55 8.53
N THR A 100 -9.98 3.07 9.75
CA THR A 100 -9.53 2.37 10.97
C THR A 100 -10.57 2.51 12.11
N PRO A 101 -10.87 1.44 12.87
CA PRO A 101 -10.47 0.04 12.65
C PRO A 101 -11.10 -0.55 11.37
N THR A 102 -10.31 -1.24 10.56
CA THR A 102 -10.69 -1.66 9.19
C THR A 102 -11.98 -2.47 9.12
N SER A 103 -12.21 -3.39 10.07
CA SER A 103 -13.43 -4.21 10.10
C SER A 103 -14.69 -3.40 10.40
N VAL A 104 -14.59 -2.46 11.35
CA VAL A 104 -15.69 -1.56 11.75
C VAL A 104 -15.99 -0.57 10.63
N ALA A 105 -14.95 0.04 10.09
CA ALA A 105 -15.07 1.02 9.01
C ALA A 105 -15.65 0.38 7.74
N GLY A 106 -15.23 -0.83 7.39
CA GLY A 106 -15.81 -1.58 6.27
C GLY A 106 -17.29 -1.94 6.48
N ALA A 107 -17.71 -2.25 7.71
CA ALA A 107 -19.13 -2.46 8.01
C ALA A 107 -19.96 -1.17 7.90
N LEU A 108 -19.41 -0.04 8.35
CA LEU A 108 -20.05 1.28 8.21
C LEU A 108 -20.16 1.71 6.75
N ILE A 109 -19.10 1.55 5.96
CA ILE A 109 -19.10 1.84 4.51
C ILE A 109 -20.25 1.09 3.83
N ARG A 110 -20.35 -0.23 4.04
CA ARG A 110 -21.44 -1.05 3.48
C ARG A 110 -22.83 -0.56 3.90
N LYS A 111 -22.96 -0.07 5.13
CA LYS A 111 -24.23 0.44 5.66
C LYS A 111 -24.61 1.79 5.07
N LEU A 112 -23.64 2.67 4.81
CA LEU A 112 -23.87 4.08 4.46
C LEU A 112 -23.90 4.34 2.96
N GLU A 113 -23.10 3.63 2.16
CA GLU A 113 -22.97 3.94 0.73
C GLU A 113 -24.10 3.34 -0.12
N HIS A 114 -24.82 2.36 0.41
CA HIS A 114 -25.96 1.70 -0.26
C HIS A 114 -25.68 1.23 -1.69
N MET A 115 -24.40 0.99 -2.01
CA MET A 115 -23.93 0.54 -3.31
C MET A 115 -22.86 -0.53 -3.15
N ASP A 116 -22.77 -1.42 -4.14
CA ASP A 116 -21.65 -2.33 -4.27
C ASP A 116 -20.49 -1.60 -4.95
N ARG A 117 -19.32 -1.60 -4.31
CA ARG A 117 -18.10 -1.04 -4.89
C ARG A 117 -17.57 -1.94 -6.02
N GLY A 118 -17.96 -3.21 -6.09
CA GLY A 118 -17.44 -4.15 -7.08
C GLY A 118 -15.90 -4.17 -7.06
N PRO A 119 -15.21 -4.00 -8.20
CA PRO A 119 -13.74 -3.93 -8.23
C PRO A 119 -13.18 -2.59 -7.73
N TYR A 120 -14.02 -1.58 -7.47
CA TYR A 120 -13.56 -0.29 -6.98
C TYR A 120 -12.92 -0.42 -5.59
N ALA A 121 -11.70 0.09 -5.47
CA ALA A 121 -10.81 -0.09 -4.32
C ALA A 121 -10.36 -1.54 -4.04
N GLY A 122 -10.79 -2.53 -4.84
CA GLY A 122 -10.30 -3.91 -4.77
C GLY A 122 -8.92 -4.07 -5.43
N PRO A 123 -8.13 -5.07 -5.03
CA PRO A 123 -6.82 -5.28 -5.61
C PRO A 123 -6.93 -5.89 -7.01
N TRP A 124 -6.08 -5.43 -7.93
CA TRP A 124 -5.89 -6.06 -9.24
C TRP A 124 -4.54 -6.78 -9.25
N ALA A 125 -4.56 -8.10 -9.42
CA ALA A 125 -3.35 -8.93 -9.47
C ALA A 125 -3.20 -9.58 -10.85
N GLY A 126 -2.18 -9.17 -11.60
CA GLY A 126 -1.66 -9.94 -12.73
C GLY A 126 -0.46 -10.75 -12.24
N SER A 127 -0.44 -12.07 -12.47
CA SER A 127 0.72 -12.91 -12.12
C SER A 127 1.51 -13.26 -13.38
N THR A 128 2.77 -12.83 -13.45
CA THR A 128 3.75 -13.38 -14.41
C THR A 128 4.41 -14.59 -13.76
N ARG A 129 4.45 -15.74 -14.46
CA ARG A 129 5.16 -16.92 -13.95
C ARG A 129 6.65 -16.59 -13.80
N GLN A 130 7.20 -16.79 -12.61
CA GLN A 130 8.65 -16.96 -12.46
C GLN A 130 8.99 -18.40 -12.85
N GLU A 131 9.78 -18.58 -13.92
CA GLU A 131 10.45 -19.85 -14.17
C GLU A 131 11.50 -20.07 -13.08
N THR A 132 11.28 -21.08 -12.25
CA THR A 132 12.29 -21.56 -11.30
C THR A 132 13.40 -22.23 -12.10
N ALA A 133 14.60 -21.65 -12.10
CA ALA A 133 15.80 -22.32 -12.58
C ALA A 133 16.20 -23.45 -11.62
N ASN A 134 15.50 -24.59 -11.68
CA ASN A 134 15.93 -25.82 -11.02
C ASN A 134 16.90 -26.57 -11.96
N GLY A 135 18.18 -26.19 -11.89
CA GLY A 135 19.29 -26.96 -12.45
C GLY A 135 19.88 -27.91 -11.40
N ALA A 136 19.35 -29.12 -11.31
CA ALA A 136 19.92 -30.27 -10.60
C ALA A 136 19.52 -31.51 -11.43
N SER A 137 20.33 -32.50 -11.84
CA SER A 137 21.59 -33.15 -11.40
C SER A 137 22.05 -34.09 -12.57
N PRO A 138 23.04 -35.03 -12.49
CA PRO A 138 23.84 -35.50 -11.35
C PRO A 138 25.35 -35.68 -11.58
N SER A 139 26.01 -35.87 -10.43
CA SER A 139 27.31 -36.50 -10.23
C SER A 139 27.42 -37.87 -10.93
N GLY A 140 28.62 -38.19 -11.43
CA GLY A 140 28.99 -39.52 -11.90
C GLY A 140 30.39 -39.56 -12.54
N ALA A 141 31.44 -39.48 -11.71
CA ALA A 141 32.76 -40.03 -12.04
C ALA A 141 32.68 -41.58 -12.04
N PRO A 142 33.61 -42.34 -12.65
CA PRO A 142 35.05 -42.26 -12.38
C PRO A 142 35.90 -41.59 -13.47
#